data_AF-A0A973L5Z8-F1
#
_entry.id   AF-A0A973L5Z8-F1
#
_cell.length_a   1.000
_cell.length_b   1.000
_cell.length_c   1.000
_cell.angle_alpha   90.00
_cell.angle_beta   90.00
_cell.angle_gamma   90.00
#
_symmetry.space_group_name_H-M   'P 1'
#
loop_
_entity.id
_entity.type
_entity.pdbx_description
1 polymer ?
#
loop_
_entity_poly.entity_id
_entity_poly.type
_entity_poly.pdbx_seq_one_letter_code
_entity_poly.pdbx_strand_id
1 'polypeptide(L)'
;MTTILVILMVLVVIGLAVVLITGAVKANRLERAAARGPQVSDYRERLTDEDREYLEESWRHVAGIFPQSPETALDMAHHTVASVLHARGVDSARIPAEPEDNSSASPEELRRRLVRYEHIVADLTGAAPRL
;
A
#
# COMPACT_ATOMS: atom_id res chain seq x y z
N MET A 1 56.60 -15.18 19.80
CA MET A 1 55.56 -15.81 18.97
C MET A 1 54.15 -15.44 19.38
N THR A 2 53.85 -15.28 20.68
CA THR A 2 52.50 -15.00 21.20
C THR A 2 51.92 -13.66 20.75
N THR A 3 52.74 -12.60 20.67
CA THR A 3 52.28 -11.23 20.34
C THR A 3 51.77 -11.09 18.91
N ILE A 4 52.41 -11.75 17.95
CA ILE A 4 52.02 -11.72 16.53
C ILE A 4 50.68 -12.45 16.33
N LEU A 5 50.45 -13.53 17.09
CA LEU A 5 49.23 -14.32 17.01
C LEU A 5 48.00 -13.56 17.55
N VAL A 6 48.18 -12.76 18.60
CA VAL A 6 47.14 -11.87 19.15
C VAL A 6 46.76 -10.78 18.15
N ILE A 7 47.73 -10.14 17.51
CA ILE A 7 47.47 -9.08 16.50
C ILE A 7 46.67 -9.65 15.32
N LEU A 8 47.03 -10.85 14.86
CA LEU A 8 46.33 -11.51 13.75
C LEU A 8 44.87 -11.83 14.13
N MET A 9 44.62 -12.33 15.33
CA MET A 9 43.25 -12.62 15.81
C MET A 9 42.40 -11.34 15.90
N VAL A 10 42.97 -10.24 16.38
CA VAL A 10 42.26 -8.95 16.47
C VAL A 10 41.87 -8.44 15.08
N LEU A 11 42.77 -8.52 14.10
CA LEU A 11 42.48 -8.11 12.72
C LEU A 11 41.38 -8.96 12.08
N VAL A 12 41.36 -10.26 12.33
CA VAL A 12 40.30 -11.16 11.84
C VAL A 12 38.95 -10.81 12.47
N VAL A 13 38.90 -10.56 13.78
CA VAL A 13 37.65 -10.19 14.47
C VAL A 13 37.11 -8.85 13.98
N ILE A 14 37.98 -7.86 13.78
CA ILE A 14 37.57 -6.55 13.25
C ILE A 14 37.08 -6.69 11.80
N GLY A 15 37.80 -7.43 10.96
CA GLY A 15 37.38 -7.70 9.58
C GLY A 15 36.02 -8.39 9.51
N LEU A 16 35.79 -9.38 10.37
CA LEU A 16 34.51 -10.09 10.47
C LEU A 16 33.38 -9.14 10.91
N ALA A 17 33.62 -8.28 11.90
CA ALA A 17 32.65 -7.32 12.39
C ALA A 17 32.24 -6.31 11.30
N VAL A 18 33.20 -5.80 10.52
CA VAL A 18 32.93 -4.87 9.41
C VAL A 18 32.08 -5.53 8.31
N VAL A 19 32.37 -6.79 7.97
CA VAL A 19 31.59 -7.55 6.98
C VAL A 19 30.16 -7.78 7.48
N LEU A 20 29.98 -8.14 8.75
CA LEU A 20 28.66 -8.36 9.36
C LEU A 20 27.82 -7.07 9.41
N ILE A 21 28.43 -5.94 9.78
CA ILE A 21 27.75 -4.64 9.82
C ILE A 21 27.36 -4.20 8.40
N THR A 22 28.26 -4.33 7.43
CA THR A 22 28.00 -3.94 6.04
C THR A 22 26.92 -4.82 5.40
N GLY A 23 26.92 -6.12 5.70
CA GLY A 23 25.86 -7.05 5.30
C GLY A 23 24.50 -6.67 5.87
N ALA A 24 24.43 -6.36 7.17
CA ALA A 24 23.19 -5.96 7.84
C ALA A 24 22.62 -4.62 7.31
N VAL A 25 23.47 -3.64 7.00
CA VAL A 25 23.02 -2.37 6.40
C VAL A 25 22.46 -2.57 5.01
N LYS A 26 23.07 -3.46 4.19
CA LYS A 26 22.59 -3.76 2.84
C LYS A 26 21.28 -4.54 2.88
N ALA A 27 21.14 -5.50 3.79
CA ALA A 27 19.91 -6.25 4.01
C ALA A 27 18.75 -5.33 4.45
N ASN A 28 18.97 -4.45 5.42
CA ASN A 28 17.94 -3.51 5.90
C ASN A 28 17.55 -2.47 4.83
N ARG A 29 18.48 -2.08 3.93
CA ARG A 29 18.13 -1.23 2.77
C ARG A 29 17.32 -1.98 1.72
N LEU A 30 17.60 -3.25 1.47
CA LEU A 30 16.82 -4.09 0.57
C LEU A 30 15.42 -4.36 1.14
N GLU A 31 15.30 -4.63 2.44
CA GLU A 31 14.01 -4.78 3.11
C GLU A 31 13.21 -3.47 3.11
N ARG A 32 13.86 -2.31 3.33
CA ARG A 32 13.17 -1.00 3.23
C ARG A 32 12.82 -0.62 1.80
N ALA A 33 13.59 -1.06 0.80
CA ALA A 33 13.27 -0.86 -0.61
C ALA A 33 12.14 -1.79 -1.06
N ALA A 34 12.09 -3.02 -0.55
CA ALA A 34 10.99 -3.94 -0.79
C ALA A 34 9.71 -3.54 -0.04
N ALA A 35 9.83 -2.97 1.16
CA ALA A 35 8.71 -2.43 1.93
C ALA A 35 8.17 -1.10 1.35
N ARG A 36 8.98 -0.39 0.56
CA ARG A 36 8.50 0.69 -0.31
C ARG A 36 8.05 0.05 -1.62
N GLY A 37 6.85 -0.54 -1.62
CA GLY A 37 6.18 -0.93 -2.86
C GLY A 37 6.20 0.20 -3.89
N PRO A 38 6.03 -0.11 -5.19
CA PRO A 38 6.26 0.84 -6.28
C PRO A 38 5.52 2.16 -6.03
N GLN A 39 6.21 3.29 -6.13
CA GLN A 39 5.76 4.60 -5.63
C GLN A 39 4.45 5.05 -6.28
N VAL A 40 3.59 5.70 -5.48
CA VAL A 40 2.24 6.16 -5.90
C VAL A 40 2.26 7.04 -7.15
N SER A 41 3.36 7.76 -7.40
CA SER A 41 3.49 8.67 -8.55
C SER A 41 3.46 7.96 -9.90
N ASP A 42 3.93 6.70 -10.00
CA ASP A 42 3.93 5.95 -11.26
C ASP A 42 2.51 5.57 -11.73
N TYR A 43 1.51 5.55 -10.84
CA TYR A 43 0.16 5.07 -11.19
C TYR A 43 -0.77 6.18 -11.67
N ARG A 44 -0.66 7.36 -11.06
CA ARG A 44 -1.42 8.54 -11.52
C ARG A 44 -1.11 8.87 -12.97
N GLU A 45 0.12 8.60 -13.40
CA GLU A 45 0.60 8.73 -14.77
C GLU A 45 0.03 7.66 -15.73
N ARG A 46 -0.45 6.52 -15.21
CA ARG A 46 -1.04 5.42 -15.98
C ARG A 46 -2.56 5.49 -16.08
N LEU A 47 -3.20 6.34 -15.27
CA LEU A 47 -4.65 6.61 -15.33
C LEU A 47 -4.96 7.59 -16.45
N THR A 48 -5.89 7.18 -17.31
CA THR A 48 -6.51 8.05 -18.32
C THR A 48 -7.54 8.96 -17.68
N ASP A 49 -7.93 10.02 -18.39
CA ASP A 49 -8.99 10.91 -17.92
C ASP A 49 -10.35 10.18 -17.83
N GLU A 50 -10.59 9.19 -18.70
CA GLU A 50 -11.76 8.31 -18.65
C GLU A 50 -11.81 7.48 -17.36
N ASP A 51 -10.67 6.95 -16.90
CA ASP A 51 -10.62 6.22 -15.61
C ASP A 51 -10.92 7.15 -14.44
N ARG A 52 -10.45 8.40 -14.50
CA ARG A 52 -10.68 9.39 -13.44
C ARG A 52 -12.15 9.79 -13.38
N GLU A 53 -12.76 10.03 -14.54
CA GLU A 53 -14.20 10.32 -14.63
C GLU A 53 -15.05 9.15 -14.13
N TYR A 54 -14.71 7.93 -14.55
CA TYR A 54 -15.36 6.71 -14.06
C TYR A 54 -15.23 6.57 -12.53
N LEU A 55 -14.01 6.75 -11.98
CA LEU A 55 -13.81 6.72 -10.53
C LEU A 55 -14.63 7.79 -9.82
N GLU A 56 -14.68 9.02 -10.33
CA GLU A 56 -15.44 10.11 -9.71
C GLU A 56 -16.97 9.89 -9.76
N GLU A 57 -17.49 9.33 -10.85
CA GLU A 57 -18.91 8.99 -10.98
C GLU A 57 -19.29 7.81 -10.08
N SER A 58 -18.51 6.73 -10.12
CA SER A 58 -18.70 5.58 -9.23
C SER A 58 -18.59 5.99 -7.77
N TRP A 59 -17.66 6.88 -7.41
CA TRP A 59 -17.51 7.36 -6.03
C TRP A 59 -18.72 8.15 -5.54
N ARG A 60 -19.31 9.00 -6.40
CA ARG A 60 -20.57 9.69 -6.09
C ARG A 60 -21.70 8.69 -5.85
N HIS A 61 -21.76 7.62 -6.63
CA HIS A 61 -22.77 6.58 -6.44
C HIS A 61 -22.59 5.85 -5.12
N VAL A 62 -21.36 5.39 -4.82
CA VAL A 62 -20.99 4.75 -3.54
C VAL A 62 -21.36 5.63 -2.34
N ALA A 63 -20.99 6.90 -2.36
CA ALA A 63 -21.29 7.84 -1.28
C ALA A 63 -22.82 8.04 -1.09
N GLY A 64 -23.59 8.00 -2.17
CA GLY A 64 -25.06 8.11 -2.12
C GLY A 64 -25.74 6.88 -1.51
N ILE A 65 -25.22 5.68 -1.75
CA ILE A 65 -25.81 4.42 -1.25
C ILE A 65 -25.33 4.03 0.15
N PHE A 66 -24.13 4.49 0.57
CA PHE A 66 -23.54 4.11 1.86
C PHE A 66 -24.46 4.31 3.09
N PRO A 67 -25.25 5.40 3.23
CA PRO A 67 -26.15 5.56 4.36
C PRO A 67 -27.29 4.53 4.42
N GLN A 68 -27.65 3.94 3.28
CA GLN A 68 -28.76 3.00 3.13
C GLN A 68 -28.30 1.55 3.12
N SER A 69 -27.18 1.28 2.45
CA SER A 69 -26.55 -0.05 2.37
C SER A 69 -25.02 0.07 2.42
N PRO A 70 -24.44 0.16 3.63
CA PRO A 70 -22.99 0.32 3.80
C PRO A 70 -22.17 -0.85 3.22
N GLU A 71 -22.70 -2.07 3.33
CA GLU A 71 -22.07 -3.30 2.84
C GLU A 71 -21.95 -3.27 1.31
N THR A 72 -23.08 -3.04 0.62
CA THR A 72 -23.10 -2.92 -0.85
C THR A 72 -22.21 -1.77 -1.33
N ALA A 73 -22.16 -0.66 -0.59
CA ALA A 73 -21.31 0.47 -0.91
C ALA A 73 -19.81 0.12 -0.82
N LEU A 74 -19.40 -0.68 0.17
CA LEU A 74 -18.03 -1.13 0.32
C LEU A 74 -17.63 -2.15 -0.74
N ASP A 75 -18.51 -3.11 -1.06
CA ASP A 75 -18.26 -4.09 -2.13
C ASP A 75 -18.12 -3.37 -3.48
N MET A 76 -18.99 -2.39 -3.74
CA MET A 76 -18.92 -1.56 -4.94
C MET A 76 -17.65 -0.71 -4.97
N ALA A 77 -17.25 -0.12 -3.85
CA ALA A 77 -15.98 0.63 -3.75
C ALA A 77 -14.78 -0.28 -4.05
N HIS A 78 -14.76 -1.49 -3.47
CA HIS A 78 -13.71 -2.48 -3.72
C HIS A 78 -13.63 -2.84 -5.20
N HIS A 79 -14.75 -3.28 -5.80
CA HIS A 79 -14.80 -3.68 -7.20
C HIS A 79 -14.43 -2.53 -8.16
N THR A 80 -14.87 -1.30 -7.86
CA THR A 80 -14.55 -0.12 -8.69
C THR A 80 -13.05 0.12 -8.70
N VAL A 81 -12.43 0.20 -7.52
CA VAL A 81 -10.97 0.43 -7.40
C VAL A 81 -10.20 -0.75 -8.01
N ALA A 82 -10.63 -1.98 -7.74
CA ALA A 82 -10.00 -3.18 -8.25
C ALA A 82 -10.03 -3.27 -9.78
N SER A 83 -11.18 -2.97 -10.40
CA SER A 83 -11.36 -3.00 -11.85
C SER A 83 -10.40 -2.02 -12.53
N VAL A 84 -10.35 -0.77 -12.06
CA VAL A 84 -9.47 0.27 -12.63
C VAL A 84 -8.00 -0.08 -12.45
N LEU A 85 -7.60 -0.53 -11.25
CA LEU A 85 -6.21 -0.92 -11.00
C LEU A 85 -5.81 -2.15 -11.81
N HIS A 86 -6.68 -3.15 -11.94
CA HIS A 86 -6.43 -4.35 -12.74
C HIS A 86 -6.30 -4.01 -14.24
N ALA A 87 -7.20 -3.19 -14.78
CA ALA A 87 -7.16 -2.73 -16.18
C ALA A 87 -5.85 -1.99 -16.51
N ARG A 88 -5.24 -1.32 -15.53
CA ARG A 88 -3.96 -0.61 -15.67
C ARG A 88 -2.74 -1.44 -15.27
N GLY A 89 -2.92 -2.74 -14.97
CA GLY A 89 -1.85 -3.66 -14.62
C GLY A 89 -1.16 -3.31 -13.31
N VAL A 90 -1.92 -2.79 -12.34
CA VAL A 90 -1.46 -2.48 -10.99
C VAL A 90 -1.72 -3.68 -10.08
N ASP A 91 -0.73 -4.00 -9.25
CA ASP A 91 -0.78 -5.11 -8.30
C ASP A 91 -1.92 -4.90 -7.28
N SER A 92 -2.74 -5.94 -7.10
CA SER A 92 -3.87 -5.98 -6.16
C SER A 92 -3.42 -5.91 -4.71
N ALA A 93 -2.13 -6.09 -4.41
CA ALA A 93 -1.54 -5.90 -3.08
C ALA A 93 -1.78 -4.50 -2.48
N ARG A 94 -2.16 -3.51 -3.30
CA ARG A 94 -2.51 -2.14 -2.86
C ARG A 94 -3.97 -1.95 -2.46
N ILE A 95 -4.84 -2.86 -2.88
CA ILE A 95 -6.26 -2.80 -2.56
C ILE A 95 -6.40 -3.41 -1.16
N PRO A 96 -7.09 -2.74 -0.22
CA PRO A 96 -7.43 -3.36 1.05
C PRO A 96 -8.09 -4.70 0.75
N ALA A 97 -7.57 -5.78 1.36
CA ALA A 97 -8.19 -7.09 1.22
C ALA A 97 -9.68 -6.96 1.54
N GLU A 98 -10.51 -7.57 0.70
CA GLU A 98 -11.94 -7.61 0.94
C GLU A 98 -12.16 -8.26 2.31
N PRO A 99 -12.78 -7.55 3.26
CA PRO A 99 -12.98 -8.11 4.59
C PRO A 99 -13.91 -9.31 4.49
N GLU A 100 -13.54 -10.42 5.15
CA GLU A 100 -14.28 -11.68 5.10
C GLU A 100 -15.73 -11.56 5.62
N ASP A 101 -16.03 -10.52 6.40
CA ASP A 101 -17.37 -10.24 6.90
C ASP A 101 -17.58 -8.71 7.11
N ASN A 102 -18.44 -8.13 6.28
CA ASN A 102 -18.92 -6.76 6.44
C ASN A 102 -20.18 -6.68 7.31
N SER A 103 -20.95 -7.78 7.39
CA SER A 103 -22.24 -7.82 8.08
C SER A 103 -22.11 -7.86 9.60
N SER A 104 -20.96 -8.28 10.13
CA SER A 104 -20.65 -8.19 11.57
C SER A 104 -19.92 -6.90 11.98
N ALA A 105 -19.54 -6.04 11.04
CA ALA A 105 -18.78 -4.84 11.34
C ALA A 105 -19.68 -3.71 11.90
N SER A 106 -19.15 -2.97 12.88
CA SER A 106 -19.85 -1.80 13.41
C SER A 106 -20.00 -0.69 12.34
N PRO A 107 -21.04 0.16 12.40
CA PRO A 107 -21.22 1.26 11.45
C PRO A 107 -20.01 2.19 11.35
N GLU A 108 -19.32 2.44 12.47
CA GLU A 108 -18.10 3.25 12.51
C GLU A 108 -16.93 2.54 11.80
N GLU A 109 -16.87 1.22 11.89
CA GLU A 109 -15.86 0.43 11.19
C GLU A 109 -16.09 0.40 9.69
N LEU A 110 -17.35 0.22 9.26
CA LEU A 110 -17.75 0.35 7.86
C LEU A 110 -17.39 1.74 7.32
N ARG A 111 -17.59 2.79 8.12
CA ARG A 111 -17.21 4.17 7.74
C ARG A 111 -15.69 4.33 7.63
N ARG A 112 -14.92 3.81 8.60
CA ARG A 112 -13.44 3.83 8.52
C ARG A 112 -12.93 3.07 7.29
N ARG A 113 -13.58 1.96 6.92
CA ARG A 113 -13.27 1.21 5.71
C ARG A 113 -13.55 2.03 4.45
N LEU A 114 -14.69 2.71 4.38
CA LEU A 114 -15.04 3.58 3.25
C LEU A 114 -14.03 4.72 3.09
N VAL A 115 -13.64 5.38 4.18
CA VAL A 115 -12.63 6.45 4.16
C VAL A 115 -11.29 5.95 3.63
N ARG A 116 -10.91 4.69 3.92
CA ARG A 116 -9.69 4.10 3.35
C ARG A 116 -9.76 3.99 1.83
N TYR A 117 -10.89 3.57 1.29
CA TYR A 117 -11.11 3.56 -0.16
C TYR A 117 -11.14 4.98 -0.73
N GLU A 118 -11.71 5.94 -0.02
CA GLU A 118 -11.70 7.34 -0.44
C GLU A 118 -10.29 7.89 -0.60
N HIS A 119 -9.41 7.62 0.37
CA HIS A 119 -8.01 8.02 0.28
C HIS A 119 -7.32 7.42 -0.94
N ILE A 120 -7.61 6.16 -1.28
CA ILE A 120 -7.06 5.53 -2.48
C ILE A 120 -7.57 6.24 -3.73
N VAL A 121 -8.87 6.51 -3.82
CA VAL A 121 -9.45 7.23 -4.97
C VAL A 121 -8.90 8.66 -5.07
N ALA A 122 -8.77 9.37 -3.95
CA ALA A 122 -8.15 10.69 -3.86
C ALA A 122 -6.69 10.66 -4.34
N ASP A 123 -5.90 9.66 -3.93
CA ASP A 123 -4.52 9.50 -4.37
C ASP A 123 -4.42 9.21 -5.88
N LEU A 124 -5.33 8.37 -6.41
CA LEU A 124 -5.37 7.98 -7.83
C LEU A 124 -5.81 9.13 -8.74
N THR A 125 -6.84 9.86 -8.35
CA THR A 125 -7.43 10.97 -9.13
C THR A 125 -6.71 12.31 -8.88
N GLY A 126 -6.08 12.45 -7.72
CA GLY A 126 -5.60 13.73 -7.20
C GLY A 126 -6.70 14.65 -6.66
N ALA A 127 -7.92 14.14 -6.49
CA ALA A 127 -9.01 14.87 -5.85
C ALA A 127 -8.80 14.93 -4.33
N ALA A 128 -9.30 15.98 -3.68
CA ALA A 128 -9.34 16.03 -2.23
C ALA A 128 -10.41 15.06 -1.68
N PRO A 129 -10.13 14.32 -0.58
CA PRO A 129 -11.13 13.48 0.08
C PRO A 129 -12.30 14.34 0.60
N ARG A 130 -13.52 13.79 0.56
CA ARG A 130 -14.79 14.51 0.75
C ARG A 130 -15.63 14.00 1.93
N LEU A 131 -15.29 12.89 2.59
CA LEU A 131 -16.09 12.24 3.66
C LEU A 131 -15.55 12.40 5.09
#